data_AF-A0A7S3VYL3-F1
#
_entry.id   AF-A0A7S3VYL3-F1
#
_cell.length_a   1.000
_cell.length_b   1.000
_cell.length_c   1.000
_cell.angle_alpha   90.00
_cell.angle_beta   90.00
_cell.angle_gamma   90.00
#
_symmetry.space_group_name_H-M   'P 1'
#
loop_
_entity.id
_entity.type
_entity.pdbx_description
1 polymer ?
#
loop_
_entity_poly.entity_id
_entity_poly.type
_entity_poly.pdbx_seq_one_letter_code
_entity_poly.pdbx_strand_id
1 'polypeptide(L)'
;GESLLNDGTAMVLFLVAYAMVGGEEHTAKSIIMFLVYMVIGSWFLGTVIGATFSSWIRAAGNRLEHHSSMIQISLTVCCAYCSFVFAEGVIGISGVLSTVASGLILADTIW
;
A
#
# COMPACT_ATOMS: atom_id res chain seq x y z
N GLY A 1 0.16 9.46 11.39
CA GLY A 1 -0.45 9.73 10.08
C GLY A 1 0.49 10.52 9.21
N GLU A 2 0.81 11.75 9.61
CA GLU A 2 1.67 12.68 8.86
C GLU A 2 3.01 12.06 8.40
N SER A 3 3.73 11.35 9.27
CA SER A 3 5.05 10.78 8.93
C SER A 3 4.97 9.67 7.90
N LEU A 4 3.90 8.86 7.89
CA LEU A 4 3.70 7.80 6.89
C LEU A 4 3.36 8.38 5.52
N LEU A 5 2.56 9.46 5.49
CA LEU A 5 2.28 10.21 4.28
C LEU A 5 3.53 10.93 3.76
N ASN A 6 4.37 11.43 4.66
CA ASN A 6 5.65 12.04 4.32
C ASN A 6 6.61 11.01 3.69
N ASP A 7 6.68 9.80 4.24
CA ASP A 7 7.50 8.72 3.68
C ASP A 7 7.04 8.32 2.27
N GLY A 8 5.73 8.21 2.06
CA GLY A 8 5.15 8.02 0.73
C GLY A 8 5.45 9.18 -0.24
N THR A 9 5.40 10.42 0.23
CA THR A 9 5.69 11.60 -0.59
C THR A 9 7.17 11.68 -0.98
N ALA A 10 8.08 11.37 -0.04
CA ALA A 10 9.52 11.32 -0.28
C ALA A 10 9.89 10.28 -1.35
N MET A 11 9.26 9.09 -1.29
CA MET A 11 9.43 8.04 -2.29
C MET A 11 8.98 8.50 -3.69
N VAL A 12 7.85 9.19 -3.78
CA VAL A 12 7.35 9.70 -5.06
C VAL A 12 8.26 10.81 -5.62
N LEU A 13 8.77 11.72 -4.78
CA LEU A 13 9.75 12.72 -5.20
C LEU A 13 11.07 12.08 -5.67
N PHE A 14 11.51 11.01 -5.01
CA PHE A 14 12.67 10.23 -5.44
C PHE A 14 12.47 9.65 -6.85
N LEU A 15 11.29 9.09 -7.16
CA LEU A 15 11.01 8.54 -8.49
C LEU A 15 11.02 9.62 -9.59
N VAL A 16 10.51 10.82 -9.31
CA VAL A 16 10.60 11.96 -10.24
C VAL A 16 12.06 12.36 -10.46
N ALA A 17 12.86 12.46 -9.40
CA ALA A 17 14.28 12.78 -9.51
C ALA A 17 15.05 11.70 -10.29
N TYR A 18 14.73 10.43 -10.06
CA TYR A 18 15.32 9.30 -10.78
C TYR A 18 15.03 9.36 -12.28
N ALA A 19 13.78 9.66 -12.67
CA ALA A 19 13.39 9.78 -14.07
C ALA A 19 14.09 10.98 -14.77
N MET A 20 14.27 12.11 -14.06
CA MET A 20 15.03 13.25 -14.59
C MET A 20 16.52 12.92 -14.81
N VAL A 21 17.14 12.15 -13.91
CA VAL A 21 18.52 11.65 -14.10
C VAL A 21 18.62 10.71 -15.31
N GLY A 22 17.54 9.97 -15.60
CA GLY A 22 17.41 9.13 -16.79
C GLY A 22 17.30 9.90 -18.12
N GLY A 23 17.24 11.24 -18.08
CA GLY A 23 17.16 12.10 -19.26
C GLY A 23 15.74 12.37 -19.76
N GLU A 24 14.71 12.04 -18.98
CA GLU A 24 13.33 12.41 -19.32
C GLU A 24 13.07 13.89 -19.01
N GLU A 25 12.62 14.64 -20.01
CA GLU A 25 12.16 16.02 -19.81
C GLU A 25 10.74 16.02 -19.26
N HIS A 26 10.59 16.36 -17.98
CA HIS A 26 9.30 16.45 -17.34
C HIS A 26 8.78 17.89 -17.31
N THR A 27 7.69 18.14 -18.05
CA THR A 27 6.89 19.36 -17.85
C THR A 27 6.16 19.28 -16.50
N ALA A 28 5.88 20.41 -15.85
CA ALA A 28 5.11 20.47 -14.60
C ALA A 28 3.80 19.65 -14.65
N LYS A 29 3.11 19.64 -15.80
CA LYS A 29 1.91 18.82 -16.03
C LYS A 29 2.19 17.31 -15.94
N SER A 30 3.32 16.85 -16.48
CA SER A 30 3.75 15.44 -16.44
C SER A 30 4.02 15.00 -15.01
N ILE A 31 4.69 15.86 -14.24
CA ILE A 31 4.98 15.62 -12.81
C ILE A 31 3.66 15.49 -12.04
N ILE A 32 2.72 16.42 -12.22
CA ILE A 32 1.42 16.36 -11.53
C ILE A 32 0.65 15.08 -11.91
N MET A 33 0.60 14.71 -13.19
CA MET A 33 -0.03 13.45 -13.60
C MET A 33 0.63 12.22 -12.96
N PHE A 34 1.96 12.20 -12.91
CA PHE A 34 2.71 11.13 -12.26
C PHE A 34 2.38 11.06 -10.76
N LEU A 35 2.38 12.20 -10.05
CA LEU A 35 2.01 12.26 -8.63
C LEU A 35 0.60 11.70 -8.39
N VAL A 36 -0.37 12.14 -9.20
CA VAL A 36 -1.77 11.71 -9.07
C VAL A 36 -1.91 10.21 -9.35
N TYR A 37 -1.25 9.71 -10.40
CA TYR A 37 -1.24 8.28 -10.73
C TYR A 37 -0.64 7.46 -9.59
N MET A 38 0.50 7.89 -9.04
CA MET A 38 1.16 7.21 -7.92
C MET A 38 0.28 7.16 -6.68
N VAL A 39 -0.32 8.29 -6.28
CA VAL A 39 -1.15 8.36 -5.08
C VAL A 39 -2.44 7.57 -5.24
N ILE A 40 -3.21 7.83 -6.30
CA ILE A 40 -4.51 7.18 -6.50
C ILE A 40 -4.34 5.69 -6.78
N GLY A 41 -3.37 5.33 -7.64
CA GLY A 41 -3.08 3.93 -7.95
C GLY A 41 -2.66 3.13 -6.72
N SER A 42 -1.77 3.69 -5.90
CA SER A 42 -1.29 2.99 -4.70
C SER A 42 -2.39 2.85 -3.64
N TRP A 43 -3.18 3.92 -3.44
CA TRP A 43 -4.32 3.87 -2.54
C TRP A 43 -5.37 2.85 -3.00
N PHE A 44 -5.71 2.85 -4.29
CA PHE A 44 -6.67 1.88 -4.84
C PHE A 44 -6.18 0.44 -4.69
N LEU A 45 -4.92 0.14 -5.04
CA LEU A 45 -4.38 -1.21 -4.88
C LEU A 45 -4.36 -1.64 -3.41
N GLY A 46 -3.87 -0.76 -2.54
CA GLY A 46 -3.79 -1.01 -1.10
C GLY A 46 -5.16 -1.29 -0.48
N THR A 47 -6.19 -0.52 -0.86
CA THR A 47 -7.56 -0.76 -0.38
C THR A 47 -8.12 -2.10 -0.83
N VAL A 48 -7.91 -2.50 -2.09
CA VAL A 48 -8.34 -3.81 -2.61
C VAL A 48 -7.67 -4.96 -1.86
N ILE A 49 -6.35 -4.87 -1.65
CA ILE A 49 -5.59 -5.88 -0.91
C ILE A 49 -6.05 -5.93 0.55
N GLY A 50 -6.18 -4.78 1.20
CA GLY A 50 -6.67 -4.68 2.57
C GLY A 50 -8.06 -5.27 2.75
N ALA A 51 -9.00 -4.99 1.84
CA ALA A 51 -10.36 -5.54 1.89
C ALA A 51 -10.38 -7.07 1.69
N THR A 52 -9.53 -7.58 0.79
CA THR A 52 -9.38 -9.01 0.54
C THR A 52 -8.87 -9.73 1.79
N PHE A 53 -7.77 -9.25 2.38
CA PHE A 53 -7.20 -9.83 3.59
C PHE A 53 -8.10 -9.65 4.82
N SER A 54 -8.81 -8.53 4.93
CA SER A 54 -9.81 -8.32 5.99
C SER A 54 -10.89 -9.39 5.95
N SER A 55 -11.39 -9.73 4.76
CA SER A 55 -12.37 -10.79 4.58
C SER A 55 -11.84 -12.15 5.01
N TRP A 56 -10.58 -12.48 4.68
CA TRP A 56 -9.92 -13.71 5.11
C TRP A 56 -9.68 -13.78 6.62
N ILE A 57 -9.23 -12.68 7.22
CA ILE A 57 -9.02 -12.56 8.67
C ILE A 57 -10.34 -12.76 9.42
N ARG A 58 -11.42 -12.13 8.96
CA ARG A 58 -12.76 -12.31 9.52
C ARG A 58 -13.26 -13.76 9.38
N ALA A 59 -13.03 -14.40 8.23
CA ALA A 59 -13.39 -15.79 8.01
C ALA A 59 -12.59 -16.77 8.91
N ALA A 60 -11.34 -16.44 9.23
CA ALA A 60 -10.51 -17.21 10.15
C ALA A 60 -10.86 -16.99 11.64
N GLY A 61 -11.75 -16.03 11.93
CA GLY A 61 -12.10 -15.58 13.27
C GLY A 61 -13.12 -16.45 13.99
N ASN A 62 -12.82 -17.72 14.26
CA ASN A 62 -13.52 -18.45 15.32
C ASN A 62 -12.94 -18.03 16.68
N ARG A 63 -13.65 -17.11 17.37
CA ARG A 63 -13.21 -16.48 18.64
C ARG A 63 -12.95 -17.44 19.81
N LEU A 64 -13.28 -18.72 19.65
CA LEU A 64 -13.18 -19.76 20.69
C LEU A 64 -11.89 -20.58 20.59
N GLU A 65 -11.07 -20.41 19.54
CA GLU A 65 -9.87 -21.22 19.31
C GLU A 65 -8.57 -20.39 19.37
N HIS A 66 -7.61 -20.81 20.19
CA HIS A 66 -6.30 -20.15 20.29
C HIS A 66 -5.48 -20.15 18.99
N HIS A 67 -5.70 -21.10 18.08
CA HIS A 67 -5.06 -21.11 16.76
C HIS A 67 -5.51 -19.93 15.87
N SER A 68 -6.68 -19.34 16.14
CA SER A 68 -7.19 -18.20 15.38
C SER A 68 -6.24 -16.99 15.45
N SER A 69 -5.59 -16.75 16.59
CA SER A 69 -4.69 -15.60 16.77
C SER A 69 -3.43 -15.68 15.91
N MET A 70 -2.82 -16.86 15.79
CA MET A 70 -1.62 -17.03 14.95
C MET A 70 -1.95 -16.79 13.47
N ILE A 71 -3.09 -17.30 13.01
CA ILE A 71 -3.58 -17.12 11.63
C ILE A 71 -3.82 -15.63 11.33
N GLN A 72 -4.46 -14.90 12.25
CA GLN A 72 -4.72 -13.47 12.08
C GLN A 72 -3.42 -12.65 11.98
N ILE A 73 -2.41 -12.96 12.81
CA ILE A 73 -1.10 -12.30 12.75
C ILE A 73 -0.42 -12.60 11.41
N SER A 74 -0.37 -13.87 11.00
CA SER A 74 0.24 -14.27 9.73
C SER A 74 -0.42 -13.59 8.52
N LEU A 75 -1.76 -13.56 8.48
CA LEU A 75 -2.51 -12.86 7.44
C LEU A 75 -2.24 -11.35 7.43
N THR A 76 -2.11 -10.73 8.59
CA THR A 76 -1.80 -9.29 8.70
C THR A 76 -0.41 -8.98 8.13
N VAL A 77 0.59 -9.79 8.47
CA VAL A 77 1.96 -9.66 7.91
C VAL A 77 1.94 -9.91 6.40
N CYS A 78 1.25 -10.95 5.93
CA CYS A 78 1.08 -11.22 4.51
C CYS A 78 0.40 -10.05 3.78
N CYS A 79 -0.64 -9.44 4.36
CA CYS A 79 -1.32 -8.29 3.77
C CYS A 79 -0.35 -7.13 3.51
N ALA A 80 0.47 -6.79 4.50
CA ALA A 80 1.45 -5.70 4.40
C ALA A 80 2.53 -5.95 3.33
N TYR A 81 3.06 -7.19 3.26
CA TYR A 81 4.05 -7.55 2.24
C TYR A 81 3.44 -7.65 0.84
N CYS A 82 2.24 -8.24 0.71
CA CYS A 82 1.55 -8.32 -0.57
C CYS A 82 1.26 -6.91 -1.11
N SER A 83 0.72 -5.99 -0.29
CA SER A 83 0.44 -4.62 -0.74
C SER A 83 1.68 -3.89 -1.23
N PHE A 84 2.82 -4.10 -0.58
CA PHE A 84 4.09 -3.51 -0.97
C PHE A 84 4.64 -4.11 -2.26
N VAL A 85 4.78 -5.44 -2.32
CA VAL A 85 5.44 -6.15 -3.42
C VAL A 85 4.62 -6.05 -4.71
N PHE A 86 3.30 -6.10 -4.65
CA PHE A 86 2.48 -5.89 -5.86
C PHE A 86 2.57 -4.46 -6.36
N ALA A 87 2.58 -3.46 -5.46
CA ALA A 87 2.71 -2.06 -5.84
C ALA A 87 4.07 -1.77 -6.50
N GLU A 88 5.18 -2.07 -5.83
CA GLU A 88 6.52 -1.74 -6.35
C GLU A 88 7.05 -2.75 -7.36
N GLY A 89 6.92 -4.03 -7.05
CA GLY A 89 7.55 -5.10 -7.83
C GLY A 89 6.80 -5.46 -9.12
N VAL A 90 5.49 -5.19 -9.19
CA VAL A 90 4.68 -5.59 -10.36
C VAL A 90 4.11 -4.39 -11.10
N ILE A 91 3.54 -3.41 -10.40
CA ILE A 91 2.86 -2.27 -11.03
C ILE A 91 3.77 -1.05 -11.22
N GLY A 92 4.81 -0.91 -10.39
CA GLY A 92 5.70 0.25 -10.41
C GLY A 92 5.09 1.51 -9.78
N ILE A 93 4.21 1.34 -8.78
CA ILE A 93 3.63 2.41 -7.96
C ILE A 93 4.18 2.36 -6.53
N SER A 94 3.81 3.31 -5.66
CA SER A 94 4.38 3.41 -4.30
C SER A 94 3.93 2.27 -3.40
N GLY A 95 4.87 1.41 -3.02
CA GLY A 95 4.64 0.30 -2.09
C GLY A 95 4.27 0.78 -0.70
N VAL A 96 4.93 1.84 -0.23
CA VAL A 96 4.64 2.45 1.06
C VAL A 96 3.20 2.96 1.13
N LEU A 97 2.74 3.73 0.14
CA LEU A 97 1.36 4.24 0.11
C LEU A 97 0.32 3.11 0.01
N SER A 98 0.61 2.08 -0.77
CA SER A 98 -0.23 0.88 -0.87
C SER A 98 -0.34 0.15 0.47
N THR A 99 0.76 -0.01 1.19
CA THR A 99 0.77 -0.64 2.52
C THR A 99 0.08 0.20 3.59
N VAL A 100 0.19 1.53 3.53
CA VAL A 100 -0.57 2.42 4.42
C VAL A 100 -2.07 2.28 4.15
N ALA A 101 -2.50 2.26 2.89
CA ALA A 101 -3.90 2.11 2.53
C ALA A 101 -4.47 0.73 2.94
N SER A 102 -3.72 -0.36 2.74
CA SER A 102 -4.14 -1.70 3.17
C SER A 102 -4.25 -1.80 4.69
N GLY A 103 -3.30 -1.19 5.42
CA GLY A 103 -3.30 -1.11 6.87
C GLY A 103 -4.48 -0.31 7.44
N LEU A 104 -4.86 0.80 6.79
CA LEU A 104 -6.03 1.58 7.16
C LEU A 104 -7.33 0.77 7.03
N ILE A 105 -7.49 0.00 5.95
CA ILE A 105 -8.65 -0.89 5.78
C ILE A 105 -8.68 -1.96 6.86
N LEU A 106 -7.54 -2.60 7.13
CA LEU A 106 -7.43 -3.59 8.21
C LEU A 106 -7.83 -2.98 9.57
N ALA A 107 -7.34 -1.78 9.88
CA ALA A 107 -7.64 -1.08 11.12
C ALA A 107 -9.13 -0.74 11.29
N ASP A 108 -9.79 -0.29 10.22
CA ASP A 108 -11.22 0.05 10.22
C ASP A 108 -12.13 -1.18 10.27
N THR A 109 -11.68 -2.31 9.70
CA THR A 109 -12.56 -3.44 9.42
C THR A 109 -12.37 -4.62 10.38
N ILE A 110 -11.24 -4.77 11.07
CA ILE A 110 -10.98 -5.95 11.94
C ILE A 110 -11.20 -5.66 13.42
N TRP A 111 -10.99 -4.42 13.85
CA TRP A 111 -11.09 -3.99 15.25
C TRP A 111 -12.41 -3.25 15.50
#